data_AF-A0A930QIT6-F1
#
_entry.id   AF-A0A930QIT6-F1
#
_cell.length_a   1.000
_cell.length_b   1.000
_cell.length_c   1.000
_cell.angle_alpha   90.00
_cell.angle_beta   90.00
_cell.angle_gamma   90.00
#
_symmetry.space_group_name_H-M   'P 1'
#
loop_
_entity.id
_entity.type
_entity.pdbx_description
1 polymer ?
#
loop_
_entity_poly.entity_id
_entity_poly.type
_entity_poly.pdbx_seq_one_letter_code
_entity_poly.pdbx_strand_id
1 'polypeptide(L)'
;MTDDFSVFWRNNERASALFYGLLARSEQDAYDDDFLAQLAAYREAAPTSERADIFAAKYLLHHGDAENAAICAERAYRKRPVNREVWLLLAEAYRQLDRPVDALTMYGYAYGLYLSPEIPMDLLMRGGKEGLDRLSIAAGIGTGAPMTQNRAFLADADHALEFQLDAFVGEYLPLTPPAESARYWVAAYVDNAFLSDPSQVIEKMRHTDVFVDRMQRDYPFCLQKAQEVRGRVTIEVPEGAEVILPIAGTEPLQKLTITTETQPPASAYLGKWAFSQFRLTETTEITPASDAVYAVGTPIRLGHSPARRKLVLNILIDGLAWNIARTHFPDAMPNIARFFARGTIFDQHFSTSECTYPSLPVIETGRYPIHT
;
A
#
# COMPACT_ATOMS: atom_id res chain seq x y z
N MET A 1 34.87 -5.80 30.39
CA MET A 1 34.26 -4.57 29.86
C MET A 1 32.95 -4.41 30.59
N THR A 2 32.83 -3.35 31.37
CA THR A 2 31.59 -2.99 32.06
C THR A 2 30.65 -2.44 30.99
N ASP A 3 29.72 -3.27 30.53
CA ASP A 3 28.65 -2.85 29.62
C ASP A 3 27.63 -2.04 30.42
N ASP A 4 27.94 -0.76 30.58
CA ASP A 4 27.01 0.23 31.10
C ASP A 4 25.97 0.56 30.00
N PHE A 5 24.88 -0.19 30.00
CA PHE A 5 23.73 0.03 29.12
C PHE A 5 22.95 1.32 29.46
N SER A 6 23.39 2.15 30.42
CA SER A 6 22.79 3.47 30.67
C SER A 6 23.15 4.53 29.61
N VAL A 7 24.09 4.23 28.71
CA VAL A 7 24.63 5.18 27.73
C VAL A 7 23.80 5.30 26.43
N PHE A 8 22.85 4.39 26.16
CA PHE A 8 22.06 4.46 24.91
C PHE A 8 21.14 5.69 24.83
N TRP A 9 20.89 6.38 25.96
CA TRP A 9 19.96 7.51 26.04
C TRP A 9 20.60 8.90 26.24
N ARG A 10 21.94 9.03 26.33
CA ARG A 10 22.60 10.36 26.30
C ARG A 10 22.82 10.88 24.88
N ASN A 11 21.74 10.94 24.10
CA ASN A 11 21.76 11.56 22.79
C ASN A 11 21.78 13.10 22.97
N ASN A 12 22.95 13.71 22.74
CA ASN A 12 23.19 15.15 22.57
C ASN A 12 22.29 16.07 23.43
N GLU A 13 22.71 16.38 24.66
CA GLU A 13 21.98 17.23 25.61
C GLU A 13 21.54 18.57 25.01
N ARG A 14 22.39 19.16 24.14
CA ARG A 14 22.05 20.40 23.41
C ARG A 14 20.87 20.19 22.46
N ALA A 15 20.89 19.14 21.65
CA ALA A 15 19.78 18.83 20.75
C ALA A 15 18.49 18.50 21.52
N SER A 16 18.59 17.81 22.66
CA SER A 16 17.46 17.53 23.55
C SER A 16 16.84 18.82 24.11
N ALA A 17 17.64 19.72 24.68
CA ALA A 17 17.15 21.00 25.19
C ALA A 17 16.48 21.85 24.10
N LEU A 18 17.09 21.92 22.90
CA LEU A 18 16.53 22.62 21.75
C LEU A 18 15.18 22.01 21.32
N PHE A 19 15.08 20.68 21.28
CA PHE A 19 13.84 19.98 20.98
C PHE A 19 12.72 20.32 21.97
N TYR A 20 12.98 20.21 23.28
CA TYR A 20 11.96 20.50 24.28
C TYR A 20 11.52 21.96 24.28
N GLY A 21 12.43 22.90 24.02
CA GLY A 21 12.04 24.30 23.88
C GLY A 21 11.20 24.56 22.61
N LEU A 22 11.48 23.88 21.48
CA LEU A 22 10.64 23.96 20.28
C LEU A 22 9.26 23.33 20.52
N LEU A 23 9.22 22.22 21.26
CA LEU A 23 7.97 21.56 21.64
C LEU A 23 7.11 22.49 22.51
N ALA A 24 7.69 23.06 23.57
CA ALA A 24 6.98 23.97 24.47
C ALA A 24 6.45 25.22 23.75
N ARG A 25 7.23 25.79 22.82
CA ARG A 25 6.77 26.91 21.98
C ARG A 25 5.64 26.50 21.03
N SER A 26 5.75 25.32 20.42
CA SER A 26 4.69 24.78 19.55
C SER A 26 3.38 24.56 20.31
N GLU A 27 3.45 24.09 21.56
CA GLU A 27 2.29 23.88 22.44
C GLU A 27 1.62 25.20 22.87
N GLN A 28 2.34 26.32 22.80
CA GLN A 28 1.85 27.66 23.11
C GLN A 28 1.47 28.47 21.86
N ASP A 29 1.49 27.84 20.68
CA ASP A 29 1.34 28.50 19.38
C ASP A 29 2.30 29.69 19.15
N ALA A 30 3.47 29.65 19.78
CA ALA A 30 4.51 30.69 19.70
C ALA A 30 5.43 30.44 18.50
N TYR A 31 4.93 30.72 17.29
CA TYR A 31 5.66 30.57 16.02
C TYR A 31 6.26 31.91 15.55
N ASP A 32 7.18 32.46 16.33
CA ASP A 32 7.84 33.75 16.11
C ASP A 32 9.28 33.61 15.56
N ASP A 33 10.02 34.71 15.46
CA ASP A 33 11.42 34.71 15.01
C ASP A 33 12.34 33.92 15.96
N ASP A 34 12.02 33.89 17.26
CA ASP A 34 12.73 33.08 18.24
C ASP A 34 12.55 31.58 17.97
N PHE A 35 11.33 31.17 17.59
CA PHE A 35 11.05 29.80 17.15
C PHE A 35 11.93 29.42 15.96
N LEU A 36 12.04 30.29 14.95
CA LEU A 36 12.88 30.04 13.77
C LEU A 36 14.37 29.97 14.14
N ALA A 37 14.86 30.88 14.98
CA ALA A 37 16.25 30.86 15.45
C ALA A 37 16.57 29.56 16.19
N GLN A 38 15.66 29.11 17.05
CA GLN A 38 15.81 27.86 17.79
C GLN A 38 15.70 26.63 16.87
N LEU A 39 14.84 26.66 15.86
CA LEU A 39 14.70 25.60 14.86
C LEU A 39 15.96 25.47 14.00
N ALA A 40 16.58 26.58 13.61
CA ALA A 40 17.86 26.58 12.90
C ALA A 40 18.96 25.94 13.77
N ALA A 41 19.07 26.33 15.04
CA ALA A 41 20.02 25.74 15.97
C ALA A 41 19.78 24.23 16.18
N TYR A 42 18.52 23.78 16.19
CA TYR A 42 18.17 22.37 16.29
C TYR A 42 18.59 21.58 15.06
N ARG A 43 18.35 22.13 13.85
CA ARG A 43 18.79 21.53 12.59
C ARG A 43 20.30 21.30 12.54
N GLU A 44 21.09 22.25 13.04
CA GLU A 44 22.55 22.08 13.14
C GLU A 44 22.95 21.01 14.16
N ALA A 45 22.28 20.98 15.32
CA ALA A 45 22.60 20.04 16.39
C ALA A 45 22.16 18.59 16.08
N ALA A 46 21.16 18.39 15.22
CA ALA A 46 20.61 17.10 14.84
C ALA A 46 20.22 17.02 13.35
N PRO A 47 21.19 17.12 12.41
CA PRO A 47 20.93 17.32 10.98
C PRO A 47 20.22 16.16 10.29
N THR A 48 20.32 14.96 10.85
CA THR A 48 19.65 13.77 10.31
C THR A 48 18.20 13.62 10.81
N SER A 49 17.83 14.31 11.90
CA SER A 49 16.51 14.16 12.51
C SER A 49 15.39 14.68 11.60
N GLU A 50 14.34 13.88 11.48
CA GLU A 50 13.07 14.25 10.86
C GLU A 50 12.32 15.35 11.64
N ARG A 51 12.58 15.49 12.94
CA ARG A 51 11.81 16.37 13.83
C ARG A 51 11.95 17.84 13.47
N ALA A 52 13.08 18.22 12.87
CA ALA A 52 13.26 19.56 12.37
C ALA A 52 12.28 19.90 11.23
N ASP A 53 11.98 18.94 10.36
CA ASP A 53 10.99 19.13 9.30
C ASP A 53 9.56 19.13 9.87
N ILE A 54 9.29 18.39 10.95
CA ILE A 54 8.01 18.45 11.68
C ILE A 54 7.79 19.86 12.25
N PHE A 55 8.75 20.43 12.98
CA PHE A 55 8.63 21.79 13.54
C PHE A 55 8.56 22.87 12.45
N ALA A 56 9.31 22.70 11.35
CA ALA A 56 9.20 23.61 10.21
C ALA A 56 7.79 23.58 9.60
N ALA A 57 7.21 22.40 9.42
CA ALA A 57 5.84 22.27 8.90
C ALA A 57 4.81 22.92 9.83
N LYS A 58 4.95 22.78 11.16
CA LYS A 58 4.09 23.47 12.14
C LYS A 58 4.13 24.99 12.00
N TYR A 59 5.34 25.56 11.95
CA TYR A 59 5.53 26.99 11.75
C TYR A 59 4.88 27.45 10.44
N LEU A 60 5.13 26.75 9.34
CA LEU A 60 4.62 27.11 8.02
C LEU A 60 3.09 27.04 7.96
N LEU A 61 2.46 26.01 8.55
CA LEU A 61 0.99 25.94 8.64
C LEU A 61 0.40 27.08 9.46
N HIS A 62 1.02 27.45 10.59
CA HIS A 62 0.58 28.57 11.41
C HIS A 62 0.54 29.89 10.61
N HIS A 63 1.51 30.08 9.73
CA HIS A 63 1.61 31.27 8.86
C HIS A 63 0.89 31.12 7.51
N GLY A 64 0.09 30.06 7.32
CA GLY A 64 -0.73 29.86 6.11
C GLY A 64 0.04 29.38 4.87
N ASP A 65 1.29 28.95 5.02
CA ASP A 65 2.12 28.42 3.94
C ASP A 65 1.98 26.89 3.83
N ALA A 66 0.81 26.45 3.37
CA ALA A 66 0.47 25.03 3.25
C ALA A 66 1.38 24.29 2.25
N GLU A 67 1.85 24.97 1.20
CA GLU A 67 2.69 24.37 0.16
C GLU A 67 4.07 23.98 0.72
N ASN A 68 4.75 24.92 1.39
CA ASN A 68 6.05 24.59 1.99
C ASN A 68 5.91 23.70 3.22
N ALA A 69 4.79 23.79 3.95
CA ALA A 69 4.49 22.86 5.04
C ALA A 69 4.40 21.42 4.54
N ALA A 70 3.68 21.18 3.43
CA ALA A 70 3.59 19.85 2.82
C ALA A 70 4.97 19.32 2.43
N ILE A 71 5.84 20.15 1.81
CA ILE A 71 7.20 19.74 1.44
C ILE A 71 8.03 19.32 2.66
N CYS A 72 7.93 20.06 3.78
CA CYS A 72 8.59 19.69 5.03
C CYS A 72 8.02 18.38 5.60
N ALA A 73 6.70 18.29 5.75
CA ALA A 73 6.04 17.12 6.32
C ALA A 73 6.26 15.85 5.47
N GLU A 74 6.28 15.95 4.14
CA GLU A 74 6.59 14.83 3.25
C GLU A 74 8.04 14.35 3.40
N ARG A 75 9.00 15.25 3.66
CA ARG A 75 10.40 14.87 3.96
C ARG A 75 10.48 14.12 5.29
N ALA A 76 9.74 14.58 6.30
CA ALA A 76 9.62 13.86 7.57
C ALA A 76 8.97 12.48 7.37
N TYR A 77 7.91 12.40 6.56
CA TYR A 77 7.19 11.16 6.24
C TYR A 77 8.08 10.11 5.57
N ARG A 78 8.92 10.51 4.61
CA ARG A 78 9.90 9.60 3.98
C ARG A 78 10.88 8.98 4.99
N LYS A 79 11.17 9.68 6.10
CA LYS A 79 12.06 9.18 7.17
C LYS A 79 11.31 8.40 8.25
N ARG A 80 10.07 8.78 8.56
CA ARG A 80 9.20 8.20 9.59
C ARG A 80 7.76 8.09 9.06
N PRO A 81 7.47 7.06 8.25
CA PRO A 81 6.15 6.90 7.64
C PRO A 81 5.06 6.51 8.65
N VAL A 82 5.45 5.96 9.81
CA VAL A 82 4.54 5.59 10.91
C VAL A 82 4.68 6.59 12.06
N ASN A 83 4.29 7.84 11.81
CA ASN A 83 4.34 8.90 12.81
C ASN A 83 3.07 9.74 12.80
N ARG A 84 2.35 9.72 13.93
CA ARG A 84 1.08 10.44 14.09
C ARG A 84 1.17 11.92 13.76
N GLU A 85 2.21 12.60 14.24
CA GLU A 85 2.34 14.04 14.05
C GLU A 85 2.55 14.39 12.58
N VAL A 86 3.35 13.59 11.88
CA VAL A 86 3.56 13.75 10.44
C VAL A 86 2.27 13.57 9.67
N TRP A 87 1.45 12.56 10.01
CA TRP A 87 0.15 12.35 9.38
C TRP A 87 -0.78 13.54 9.59
N LEU A 88 -0.85 14.09 10.80
CA LEU A 88 -1.72 15.24 11.08
C LEU A 88 -1.29 16.50 10.33
N LEU A 89 0.03 16.75 10.26
CA LEU A 89 0.57 17.87 9.50
C LEU A 89 0.29 17.73 7.99
N LEU A 90 0.48 16.53 7.44
CA LEU A 90 0.14 16.26 6.04
C LEU A 90 -1.36 16.36 5.79
N ALA A 91 -2.20 15.84 6.67
CA ALA A 91 -3.65 15.91 6.56
C ALA A 91 -4.11 17.38 6.48
N GLU A 92 -3.61 18.23 7.37
CA GLU A 92 -3.95 19.65 7.39
C GLU A 92 -3.39 20.41 6.19
N ALA A 93 -2.13 20.17 5.82
CA ALA A 93 -1.54 20.80 4.64
C ALA A 93 -2.30 20.42 3.35
N TYR A 94 -2.61 19.14 3.17
CA TYR A 94 -3.39 18.66 2.02
C TYR A 94 -4.82 19.19 2.00
N ARG A 95 -5.45 19.38 3.17
CA ARG A 95 -6.77 20.01 3.29
C ARG A 95 -6.74 21.45 2.79
N GLN A 96 -5.73 22.24 3.18
CA GLN A 96 -5.56 23.63 2.74
C GLN A 96 -5.20 23.73 1.24
N LEU A 97 -4.50 22.72 0.70
CA LEU A 97 -4.14 22.63 -0.73
C LEU A 97 -5.23 22.03 -1.63
N ASP A 98 -6.46 21.83 -1.13
CA ASP A 98 -7.57 21.21 -1.89
C ASP A 98 -7.24 19.81 -2.44
N ARG A 99 -6.56 18.99 -1.61
CA ARG A 99 -6.20 17.59 -1.91
C ARG A 99 -6.99 16.63 -0.99
N PRO A 100 -8.31 16.52 -1.11
CA PRO A 100 -9.15 15.83 -0.13
C PRO A 100 -8.86 14.33 0.00
N VAL A 101 -8.53 13.65 -1.10
CA VAL A 101 -8.19 12.22 -1.11
C VAL A 101 -6.89 11.94 -0.34
N ASP A 102 -5.88 12.78 -0.54
CA ASP A 102 -4.60 12.66 0.17
C ASP A 102 -4.77 12.98 1.66
N ALA A 103 -5.55 14.03 1.98
CA ALA A 103 -5.88 14.38 3.35
C ALA A 103 -6.62 13.24 4.08
N LEU A 104 -7.65 12.65 3.45
CA LEU A 104 -8.38 11.50 4.00
C LEU A 104 -7.49 10.29 4.22
N THR A 105 -6.51 10.06 3.34
CA THR A 105 -5.52 8.98 3.53
C THR A 105 -4.71 9.22 4.82
N MET A 106 -4.24 10.43 5.05
CA MET A 106 -3.47 10.77 6.26
C MET A 106 -4.33 10.73 7.53
N TYR A 107 -5.56 11.25 7.48
CA TYR A 107 -6.54 11.11 8.55
C TYR A 107 -6.82 9.64 8.86
N GLY A 108 -6.97 8.81 7.83
CA GLY A 108 -7.19 7.38 7.96
C GLY A 108 -6.07 6.67 8.71
N TYR A 109 -4.80 6.97 8.42
CA TYR A 109 -3.67 6.38 9.15
C TYR A 109 -3.69 6.75 10.64
N ALA A 110 -3.98 8.01 10.96
CA ALA A 110 -4.10 8.45 12.35
C ALA A 110 -5.30 7.80 13.04
N TYR A 111 -6.48 7.84 12.41
CA TYR A 111 -7.70 7.28 12.95
C TYR A 111 -7.62 5.77 13.15
N GLY A 112 -7.09 5.01 12.18
CA GLY A 112 -6.99 3.56 12.26
C GLY A 112 -6.15 3.06 13.44
N LEU A 113 -5.13 3.82 13.84
CA LEU A 113 -4.24 3.44 14.94
C LEU A 113 -4.61 4.06 16.29
N TYR A 114 -5.17 5.27 16.28
CA TYR A 114 -5.40 6.06 17.49
C TYR A 114 -6.87 6.39 17.76
N LEU A 115 -7.78 5.98 16.87
CA LEU A 115 -9.20 6.35 16.87
C LEU A 115 -9.42 7.87 16.98
N SER A 116 -8.44 8.63 16.49
CA SER A 116 -8.41 10.09 16.56
C SER A 116 -7.42 10.67 15.54
N PRO A 117 -7.64 11.91 15.07
CA PRO A 117 -8.81 12.76 15.30
C PRO A 117 -10.04 12.26 14.54
N GLU A 118 -11.20 12.84 14.83
CA GLU A 118 -12.39 12.66 14.00
C GLU A 118 -12.11 13.11 12.56
N ILE A 119 -12.68 12.39 11.60
CA ILE A 119 -12.46 12.64 10.18
C ILE A 119 -13.44 13.74 9.73
N PRO A 120 -12.95 14.87 9.18
CA PRO A 120 -13.82 15.98 8.81
C PRO A 120 -14.85 15.60 7.74
N MET A 121 -16.11 15.96 8.00
CA MET A 121 -17.23 15.59 7.11
C MET A 121 -17.16 16.28 5.75
N ASP A 122 -16.63 17.51 5.68
CA ASP A 122 -16.42 18.21 4.41
C ASP A 122 -15.40 17.47 3.52
N LEU A 123 -14.37 16.88 4.12
CA LEU A 123 -13.37 16.08 3.40
C LEU A 123 -13.96 14.80 2.84
N LEU A 124 -14.79 14.10 3.61
CA LEU A 124 -15.49 12.89 3.17
C LEU A 124 -16.38 13.18 1.95
N MET A 125 -17.13 14.28 1.98
CA MET A 125 -17.98 14.70 0.86
C MET A 125 -17.17 15.10 -0.37
N ARG A 126 -16.08 15.87 -0.20
CA ARG A 126 -15.21 16.30 -1.30
C ARG A 126 -14.37 15.17 -1.88
N GLY A 127 -13.98 14.20 -1.06
CA GLY A 127 -13.20 13.02 -1.48
C GLY A 127 -14.01 12.00 -2.27
N GLY A 128 -15.33 11.95 -2.06
CA GLY A 128 -16.23 11.05 -2.76
C GLY A 128 -15.83 9.57 -2.62
N LYS A 129 -16.18 8.76 -3.63
CA LYS A 129 -15.87 7.31 -3.62
C LYS A 129 -14.37 7.03 -3.47
N GLU A 130 -13.52 7.69 -4.24
CA GLU A 130 -12.07 7.48 -4.15
C GLU A 130 -11.56 7.80 -2.74
N GLY A 131 -11.97 8.92 -2.15
CA GLY A 131 -11.58 9.29 -0.78
C GLY A 131 -11.98 8.25 0.26
N LEU A 132 -13.22 7.74 0.17
CA LEU A 132 -13.72 6.68 1.05
C LEU A 132 -12.97 5.36 0.85
N ASP A 133 -12.68 4.97 -0.40
CA ASP A 133 -11.91 3.77 -0.70
C ASP A 133 -10.47 3.88 -0.15
N ARG A 134 -9.84 5.05 -0.25
CA ARG A 134 -8.51 5.31 0.36
C ARG A 134 -8.54 5.28 1.87
N LEU A 135 -9.55 5.91 2.47
CA LEU A 135 -9.76 5.88 3.91
C LEU A 135 -9.94 4.44 4.40
N SER A 136 -10.64 3.59 3.65
CA SER A 136 -10.87 2.20 4.02
C SER A 136 -9.58 1.39 4.18
N ILE A 137 -8.59 1.66 3.32
CA ILE A 137 -7.27 1.03 3.42
C ILE A 137 -6.45 1.68 4.53
N ALA A 138 -6.47 3.01 4.63
CA ALA A 138 -5.65 3.75 5.57
C ALA A 138 -6.06 3.51 7.04
N ALA A 139 -7.37 3.42 7.30
CA ALA A 139 -7.91 3.12 8.63
C ALA A 139 -7.91 1.62 8.94
N GLY A 140 -7.58 0.76 7.98
CA GLY A 140 -7.57 -0.69 8.13
C GLY A 140 -6.36 -1.20 8.94
N ILE A 141 -6.52 -2.33 9.61
CA ILE A 141 -5.45 -2.99 10.37
C ILE A 141 -4.46 -3.82 9.51
N GLY A 142 -4.62 -3.79 8.17
CA GLY A 142 -3.68 -4.41 7.23
C GLY A 142 -3.69 -5.95 7.21
N THR A 143 -4.79 -6.60 7.59
CA THR A 143 -4.90 -8.08 7.74
C THR A 143 -4.98 -8.87 6.43
N GLY A 144 -4.84 -8.22 5.27
CA GLY A 144 -4.68 -8.85 3.97
C GLY A 144 -5.43 -8.12 2.87
N ALA A 145 -4.75 -7.63 1.84
CA ALA A 145 -5.41 -7.14 0.63
C ALA A 145 -5.92 -8.34 -0.19
N PRO A 146 -7.07 -8.24 -0.88
CA PRO A 146 -7.92 -7.04 -1.05
C PRO A 146 -9.03 -6.84 0.01
N MET A 147 -9.04 -7.60 1.09
CA MET A 147 -10.09 -7.56 2.10
C MET A 147 -9.95 -6.32 3.00
N THR A 148 -11.07 -5.85 3.53
CA THR A 148 -11.07 -4.80 4.55
C THR A 148 -12.17 -5.04 5.56
N GLN A 149 -11.82 -4.91 6.85
CA GLN A 149 -12.80 -4.87 7.92
C GLN A 149 -13.40 -3.46 8.10
N ASN A 150 -12.78 -2.46 7.46
CA ASN A 150 -13.05 -1.05 7.63
C ASN A 150 -13.41 -0.42 6.28
N ARG A 151 -14.31 -1.01 5.49
CA ARG A 151 -14.83 -0.34 4.27
C ARG A 151 -15.61 0.89 4.69
N ALA A 152 -15.08 2.07 4.41
CA ALA A 152 -15.70 3.35 4.70
C ALA A 152 -16.81 3.64 3.68
N PHE A 153 -17.97 4.06 4.17
CA PHE A 153 -19.06 4.60 3.37
C PHE A 153 -19.82 5.65 4.18
N LEU A 154 -20.67 6.41 3.49
CA LEU A 154 -21.55 7.39 4.12
C LEU A 154 -22.96 6.81 4.19
N ALA A 155 -23.56 6.81 5.36
CA ALA A 155 -24.93 6.34 5.54
C ALA A 155 -25.93 7.27 4.84
N ASP A 156 -26.95 6.69 4.20
CA ASP A 156 -27.92 7.45 3.37
C ASP A 156 -28.75 8.47 4.16
N ALA A 157 -28.97 8.24 5.46
CA ALA A 157 -29.90 9.05 6.27
C ALA A 157 -29.28 10.37 6.75
N ASP A 158 -28.03 10.34 7.19
CA ASP A 158 -27.35 11.45 7.88
C ASP A 158 -25.93 11.72 7.35
N HIS A 159 -25.48 10.99 6.33
CA HIS A 159 -24.12 11.04 5.80
C HIS A 159 -23.05 10.73 6.87
N ALA A 160 -23.42 10.02 7.94
CA ALA A 160 -22.44 9.58 8.94
C ALA A 160 -21.43 8.62 8.32
N LEU A 161 -20.17 8.77 8.71
CA LEU A 161 -19.13 7.83 8.35
C LEU A 161 -19.35 6.52 9.10
N GLU A 162 -19.53 5.44 8.33
CA GLU A 162 -19.65 4.10 8.86
C GLU A 162 -18.58 3.18 8.24
N PHE A 163 -18.23 2.13 8.98
CA PHE A 163 -17.28 1.11 8.57
C PHE A 163 -17.97 -0.24 8.51
N GLN A 164 -17.83 -0.95 7.39
CA GLN A 164 -18.40 -2.26 7.16
C GLN A 164 -17.34 -3.27 6.71
N LEU A 165 -17.65 -4.55 6.89
CA LEU A 165 -16.89 -5.65 6.30
C LEU A 165 -17.08 -5.66 4.77
N ASP A 166 -15.98 -5.77 4.02
CA ASP A 166 -16.02 -5.90 2.57
C ASP A 166 -14.71 -6.43 1.96
N ALA A 167 -14.69 -6.62 0.65
CA ALA A 167 -13.49 -6.80 -0.15
C ALA A 167 -13.51 -5.91 -1.40
N PHE A 168 -12.36 -5.34 -1.75
CA PHE A 168 -12.16 -4.67 -3.03
C PHE A 168 -12.04 -5.72 -4.13
N VAL A 169 -13.14 -6.04 -4.81
CA VAL A 169 -13.18 -7.10 -5.83
C VAL A 169 -14.08 -6.67 -6.97
N GLY A 170 -13.66 -6.94 -8.21
CA GLY A 170 -14.35 -6.41 -9.37
C GLY A 170 -14.15 -4.90 -9.56
N GLU A 171 -13.16 -4.33 -8.89
CA GLU A 171 -12.83 -2.92 -8.88
C GLU A 171 -11.31 -2.75 -8.67
N TYR A 172 -10.84 -1.51 -8.73
CA TYR A 172 -9.46 -1.19 -8.43
C TYR A 172 -9.17 -1.30 -6.94
N LEU A 173 -8.00 -1.84 -6.61
CA LEU A 173 -7.44 -1.71 -5.27
C LEU A 173 -7.03 -0.23 -5.08
N PRO A 174 -7.52 0.47 -4.05
CA PRO A 174 -7.36 1.91 -3.89
C PRO A 174 -6.00 2.25 -3.26
N LEU A 175 -4.93 1.88 -3.96
CA LEU A 175 -3.56 2.26 -3.66
C LEU A 175 -3.06 3.27 -4.68
N THR A 176 -2.13 4.14 -4.29
CA THR A 176 -1.49 5.07 -5.23
C THR A 176 -0.49 4.26 -6.04
N PRO A 177 -0.71 4.04 -7.34
CA PRO A 177 0.31 3.39 -8.15
C PRO A 177 1.51 4.34 -8.32
N PRO A 178 2.71 3.82 -8.62
CA PRO A 178 3.80 4.66 -9.12
C PRO A 178 3.34 5.48 -10.32
N ALA A 179 3.97 6.64 -10.54
CA ALA A 179 3.71 7.45 -11.72
C ALA A 179 3.80 6.59 -12.99
N GLU A 180 2.86 6.81 -13.93
CA GLU A 180 2.75 6.09 -15.21
C GLU A 180 2.42 4.58 -15.10
N SER A 181 2.12 4.06 -13.91
CA SER A 181 1.65 2.68 -13.75
C SER A 181 0.13 2.63 -13.67
N ALA A 182 -0.48 1.68 -14.38
CA ALA A 182 -1.88 1.32 -14.17
C ALA A 182 -2.11 0.82 -12.73
N ARG A 183 -3.33 1.02 -12.22
CA ARG A 183 -3.78 0.50 -10.92
C ARG A 183 -3.99 -1.01 -10.99
N TYR A 184 -3.91 -1.67 -9.84
CA TYR A 184 -4.29 -3.07 -9.75
C TYR A 184 -5.80 -3.18 -9.72
N TRP A 185 -6.35 -3.98 -10.62
CA TRP A 185 -7.73 -4.43 -10.61
C TRP A 185 -7.79 -5.81 -9.97
N VAL A 186 -8.77 -6.02 -9.09
CA VAL A 186 -8.82 -7.19 -8.24
C VAL A 186 -9.87 -8.18 -8.77
N ALA A 187 -9.41 -9.37 -9.11
CA ALA A 187 -10.25 -10.51 -9.47
C ALA A 187 -10.13 -11.64 -8.45
N ALA A 188 -11.09 -12.57 -8.45
CA ALA A 188 -10.90 -13.88 -7.88
C ALA A 188 -9.93 -14.70 -8.77
N TYR A 189 -9.07 -15.50 -8.14
CA TYR A 189 -8.30 -16.52 -8.85
C TYR A 189 -9.16 -17.79 -8.99
N VAL A 190 -9.18 -18.37 -10.19
CA VAL A 190 -10.00 -19.54 -10.52
C VAL A 190 -9.07 -20.67 -10.98
N ASP A 191 -8.93 -21.72 -10.16
CA ASP A 191 -8.00 -22.82 -10.44
C ASP A 191 -8.67 -24.08 -11.01
N ASN A 192 -9.96 -24.33 -10.72
CA ASN A 192 -10.74 -25.50 -11.17
C ASN A 192 -12.26 -25.30 -10.97
N ALA A 193 -12.82 -24.16 -11.38
CA ALA A 193 -14.24 -23.85 -11.25
C ALA A 193 -14.77 -23.08 -12.48
N PHE A 194 -16.08 -22.89 -12.58
CA PHE A 194 -16.59 -21.97 -13.59
C PHE A 194 -16.16 -20.55 -13.26
N LEU A 195 -15.84 -19.77 -14.30
CA LEU A 195 -15.19 -18.46 -14.15
C LEU A 195 -15.97 -17.47 -13.25
N SER A 196 -17.29 -17.61 -13.11
CA SER A 196 -18.12 -16.71 -12.28
C SER A 196 -18.52 -17.31 -10.93
N ASP A 197 -18.17 -18.57 -10.63
CA ASP A 197 -18.61 -19.18 -9.36
C ASP A 197 -18.02 -18.44 -8.15
N PRO A 198 -16.71 -18.09 -8.13
CA PRO A 198 -16.15 -17.37 -6.98
C PRO A 198 -16.77 -15.99 -6.79
N SER A 199 -17.08 -15.26 -7.87
CA SER A 199 -17.68 -13.93 -7.74
C SER A 199 -19.10 -13.99 -7.17
N GLN A 200 -19.89 -15.02 -7.50
CA GLN A 200 -21.21 -15.21 -6.88
C GLN A 200 -21.13 -15.46 -5.37
N VAL A 201 -20.15 -16.26 -4.92
CA VAL A 201 -19.93 -16.49 -3.49
C VAL A 201 -19.49 -15.20 -2.80
N ILE A 202 -18.51 -14.50 -3.38
CA ILE A 202 -17.97 -13.26 -2.82
C ILE A 202 -19.06 -12.19 -2.72
N GLU A 203 -19.83 -11.97 -3.79
CA GLU A 203 -20.91 -10.96 -3.80
C GLU A 203 -21.93 -11.20 -2.68
N LYS A 204 -22.24 -12.46 -2.39
CA LYS A 204 -23.20 -12.82 -1.34
C LYS A 204 -22.63 -12.73 0.08
N MET A 205 -21.34 -12.98 0.25
CA MET A 205 -20.74 -13.20 1.57
C MET A 205 -19.78 -12.10 2.02
N ARG A 206 -19.28 -11.23 1.13
CA ARG A 206 -18.21 -10.26 1.43
C ARG A 206 -18.50 -9.30 2.59
N HIS A 207 -19.78 -9.08 2.89
CA HIS A 207 -20.23 -8.22 3.99
C HIS A 207 -20.40 -8.96 5.33
N THR A 208 -19.95 -10.21 5.44
CA THR A 208 -20.11 -11.05 6.63
C THR A 208 -18.76 -11.34 7.30
N ASP A 209 -18.79 -11.57 8.62
CA ASP A 209 -17.63 -12.02 9.39
C ASP A 209 -17.13 -13.39 8.91
N VAL A 210 -18.04 -14.25 8.43
CA VAL A 210 -17.71 -15.55 7.86
C VAL A 210 -16.75 -15.40 6.68
N PHE A 211 -16.98 -14.45 5.78
CA PHE A 211 -16.08 -14.21 4.66
C PHE A 211 -14.79 -13.54 5.11
N VAL A 212 -14.90 -12.36 5.73
CA VAL A 212 -13.76 -11.49 6.00
C VAL A 212 -12.84 -12.06 7.09
N ASP A 213 -13.34 -12.74 8.11
CA ASP A 213 -12.49 -13.20 9.23
C ASP A 213 -12.03 -14.65 9.08
N ARG A 214 -12.76 -15.47 8.31
CA ARG A 214 -12.57 -16.92 8.28
C ARG A 214 -12.29 -17.47 6.88
N MET A 215 -13.23 -17.29 5.94
CA MET A 215 -13.20 -17.94 4.63
C MET A 215 -12.19 -17.34 3.65
N GLN A 216 -11.85 -16.05 3.80
CA GLN A 216 -10.91 -15.36 2.92
C GLN A 216 -9.56 -16.08 2.76
N ARG A 217 -9.13 -16.87 3.77
CA ARG A 217 -7.85 -17.59 3.77
C ARG A 217 -7.77 -18.67 2.69
N ASP A 218 -8.92 -19.17 2.27
CA ASP A 218 -9.07 -20.20 1.24
C ASP A 218 -9.55 -19.62 -0.10
N TYR A 219 -9.67 -18.28 -0.21
CA TYR A 219 -10.09 -17.58 -1.43
C TYR A 219 -8.94 -16.76 -2.03
N PRO A 220 -8.16 -17.33 -2.96
CA PRO A 220 -7.08 -16.60 -3.61
C PRO A 220 -7.63 -15.53 -4.57
N PHE A 221 -6.94 -14.38 -4.60
CA PHE A 221 -7.23 -13.28 -5.52
C PHE A 221 -6.13 -13.15 -6.58
N CYS A 222 -6.49 -12.65 -7.75
CA CYS A 222 -5.60 -12.31 -8.84
C CYS A 222 -5.63 -10.79 -9.08
N LEU A 223 -4.52 -10.12 -8.78
CA LEU A 223 -4.37 -8.68 -8.99
C LEU A 223 -3.59 -8.45 -10.29
N GLN A 224 -4.20 -7.75 -11.24
CA GLN A 224 -3.55 -7.39 -12.50
C GLN A 224 -3.52 -5.88 -12.65
N LYS A 225 -2.42 -5.34 -13.18
CA LYS A 225 -2.42 -3.96 -13.66
C LYS A 225 -3.33 -3.89 -14.87
N ALA A 226 -4.50 -3.30 -14.72
CA ALA A 226 -5.54 -3.33 -15.75
C ALA A 226 -6.22 -1.98 -15.89
N GLN A 227 -6.95 -1.81 -16.99
CA GLN A 227 -7.81 -0.68 -17.26
C GLN A 227 -9.22 -1.17 -17.52
N GLU A 228 -10.20 -0.52 -16.90
CA GLU A 228 -11.61 -0.69 -17.22
C GLU A 228 -11.92 0.01 -18.54
N VAL A 229 -12.47 -0.75 -19.47
CA VAL A 229 -12.79 -0.29 -20.82
C VAL A 229 -14.29 -0.43 -21.07
N ARG A 230 -14.84 0.52 -21.83
CA ARG A 230 -16.17 0.41 -22.47
C ARG A 230 -15.99 0.42 -23.98
N GLY A 231 -16.71 -0.47 -24.67
CA GLY A 231 -16.59 -0.58 -26.11
C GLY A 231 -15.31 -1.29 -26.56
N ARG A 232 -14.95 -1.06 -27.83
CA ARG A 232 -13.87 -1.77 -28.51
C ARG A 232 -12.48 -1.32 -28.05
N VAL A 233 -11.54 -2.26 -28.01
CA VAL A 233 -10.11 -1.98 -27.83
C VAL A 233 -9.26 -2.72 -28.88
N THR A 234 -8.17 -2.09 -29.29
CA THR A 234 -7.14 -2.71 -30.14
C THR A 234 -5.88 -2.92 -29.31
N ILE A 235 -5.35 -4.14 -29.35
CA ILE A 235 -4.14 -4.54 -28.65
C ILE A 235 -3.05 -4.74 -29.70
N GLU A 236 -2.09 -3.82 -29.72
CA GLU A 236 -0.97 -3.89 -30.64
C GLU A 236 0.03 -4.97 -30.22
N VAL A 237 0.33 -5.89 -31.13
CA VAL A 237 1.37 -6.91 -30.95
C VAL A 237 2.34 -6.80 -32.12
N PRO A 238 3.59 -6.38 -31.89
CA PRO A 238 4.59 -6.28 -32.96
C PRO A 238 4.80 -7.60 -33.68
N GLU A 239 5.15 -7.55 -34.97
CA GLU A 239 5.44 -8.75 -35.76
C GLU A 239 6.50 -9.63 -35.08
N GLY A 240 6.21 -10.93 -35.00
CA GLY A 240 7.08 -11.92 -34.34
C GLY A 240 7.10 -11.83 -32.81
N ALA A 241 6.36 -10.92 -32.19
CA ALA A 241 6.16 -10.87 -30.76
C ALA A 241 4.92 -11.67 -30.36
N GLU A 242 4.87 -12.03 -29.08
CA GLU A 242 3.75 -12.74 -28.50
C GLU A 242 3.48 -12.21 -27.10
N VAL A 243 2.21 -12.11 -26.74
CA VAL A 243 1.77 -11.63 -25.43
C VAL A 243 0.71 -12.51 -24.82
N ILE A 244 0.67 -12.57 -23.50
CA ILE A 244 -0.50 -13.00 -22.73
C ILE A 244 -1.25 -11.73 -22.30
N LEU A 245 -2.53 -11.68 -22.62
CA LEU A 245 -3.43 -10.60 -22.28
C LEU A 245 -4.47 -11.10 -21.25
N PRO A 246 -4.38 -10.67 -19.99
CA PRO A 246 -5.43 -10.91 -19.01
C PRO A 246 -6.66 -10.06 -19.35
N ILE A 247 -7.86 -10.64 -19.39
CA ILE A 247 -9.11 -9.89 -19.48
C ILE A 247 -10.13 -10.45 -18.47
N ALA A 248 -10.74 -9.58 -17.67
CA ALA A 248 -11.80 -9.97 -16.73
C ALA A 248 -13.13 -9.28 -17.05
N GLY A 249 -14.23 -10.01 -16.89
CA GLY A 249 -15.58 -9.46 -17.05
C GLY A 249 -16.08 -8.82 -15.75
N THR A 250 -17.05 -7.93 -15.85
CA THR A 250 -17.85 -7.44 -14.72
C THR A 250 -19.21 -8.12 -14.63
N GLU A 251 -19.58 -8.92 -15.63
CA GLU A 251 -20.83 -9.66 -15.71
C GLU A 251 -20.59 -11.17 -15.95
N PRO A 252 -21.52 -12.04 -15.52
CA PRO A 252 -21.43 -13.46 -15.82
C PRO A 252 -21.59 -13.72 -17.32
N LEU A 253 -20.77 -14.60 -17.89
CA LEU A 253 -20.81 -14.97 -19.30
C LEU A 253 -20.70 -13.76 -20.26
N GLN A 254 -19.92 -12.75 -19.86
CA GLN A 254 -19.76 -11.54 -20.64
C GLN A 254 -19.04 -11.83 -21.96
N LYS A 255 -19.77 -11.68 -23.07
CA LYS A 255 -19.31 -12.07 -24.40
C LYS A 255 -18.43 -10.98 -25.03
N LEU A 256 -17.29 -11.41 -25.55
CA LEU A 256 -16.40 -10.65 -26.42
C LEU A 256 -16.30 -11.32 -27.80
N THR A 257 -16.01 -10.52 -28.82
CA THR A 257 -15.56 -10.98 -30.13
C THR A 257 -14.12 -10.55 -30.34
N ILE A 258 -13.25 -11.53 -30.60
CA ILE A 258 -11.83 -11.37 -30.84
C ILE A 258 -11.61 -11.50 -32.35
N THR A 259 -11.03 -10.47 -32.96
CA THR A 259 -10.76 -10.41 -34.39
C THR A 259 -9.29 -10.08 -34.63
N THR A 260 -8.67 -10.80 -35.56
CA THR A 260 -7.32 -10.49 -36.05
C THR A 260 -7.36 -10.38 -37.57
N GLU A 261 -6.23 -10.01 -38.19
CA GLU A 261 -6.15 -9.93 -39.64
C GLU A 261 -6.15 -11.32 -40.29
N THR A 262 -5.48 -12.29 -39.64
CA THR A 262 -5.25 -13.61 -40.23
C THR A 262 -6.30 -14.67 -39.87
N GLN A 263 -7.12 -14.46 -38.84
CA GLN A 263 -8.06 -15.46 -38.33
C GLN A 263 -9.51 -14.97 -38.37
N PRO A 264 -10.49 -15.88 -38.58
CA PRO A 264 -11.89 -15.52 -38.51
C PRO A 264 -12.26 -15.06 -37.08
N PRO A 265 -13.22 -14.12 -36.93
CA PRO A 265 -13.66 -13.67 -35.62
C PRO A 265 -14.11 -14.82 -34.71
N ALA A 266 -13.62 -14.83 -33.47
CA ALA A 266 -13.93 -15.83 -32.46
C ALA A 266 -14.70 -15.21 -31.29
N SER A 267 -15.63 -15.97 -30.70
CA SER A 267 -16.29 -15.54 -29.46
C SER A 267 -15.54 -16.02 -28.23
N ALA A 268 -15.37 -15.15 -27.24
CA ALA A 268 -14.88 -15.49 -25.92
C ALA A 268 -15.93 -15.08 -24.87
N TYR A 269 -16.00 -15.82 -23.77
CA TYR A 269 -16.91 -15.54 -22.66
C TYR A 269 -16.09 -15.37 -21.39
N LEU A 270 -16.18 -14.19 -20.79
CA LEU A 270 -15.51 -13.87 -19.54
C LEU A 270 -16.39 -14.25 -18.36
N GLY A 271 -15.76 -14.61 -17.24
CA GLY A 271 -16.44 -14.66 -15.96
C GLY A 271 -16.46 -13.31 -15.28
N LYS A 272 -17.47 -13.10 -14.43
CA LYS A 272 -17.53 -11.94 -13.54
C LYS A 272 -16.38 -12.03 -12.53
N TRP A 273 -15.54 -11.00 -12.51
CA TRP A 273 -14.40 -10.83 -11.61
C TRP A 273 -13.39 -11.98 -11.64
N ALA A 274 -13.11 -12.52 -12.83
CA ALA A 274 -12.09 -13.53 -13.06
C ALA A 274 -11.31 -13.22 -14.34
N PHE A 275 -9.98 -13.21 -14.27
CA PHE A 275 -9.13 -13.00 -15.45
C PHE A 275 -9.02 -14.27 -16.29
N SER A 276 -9.46 -14.18 -17.53
CA SER A 276 -9.10 -15.12 -18.60
C SER A 276 -7.81 -14.68 -19.27
N GLN A 277 -6.93 -15.63 -19.59
CA GLN A 277 -5.61 -15.35 -20.17
C GLN A 277 -5.63 -15.65 -21.68
N PHE A 278 -5.54 -14.62 -22.51
CA PHE A 278 -5.56 -14.76 -23.97
C PHE A 278 -4.14 -14.68 -24.52
N ARG A 279 -3.75 -15.65 -25.34
CA ARG A 279 -2.46 -15.63 -26.04
C ARG A 279 -2.63 -14.96 -27.39
N LEU A 280 -1.95 -13.84 -27.60
CA LEU A 280 -2.02 -13.05 -28.84
C LEU A 280 -0.66 -13.06 -29.54
N THR A 281 -0.68 -13.36 -30.83
CA THR A 281 0.52 -13.43 -31.70
C THR A 281 0.57 -12.32 -32.75
N GLU A 282 -0.49 -11.52 -32.85
CA GLU A 282 -0.63 -10.40 -33.78
C GLU A 282 -1.60 -9.36 -33.21
N THR A 283 -1.63 -8.18 -33.83
CA THR A 283 -2.55 -7.10 -33.42
C THR A 283 -3.99 -7.60 -33.43
N THR A 284 -4.66 -7.42 -32.30
CA THR A 284 -5.97 -8.03 -32.05
C THR A 284 -6.99 -6.97 -31.67
N GLU A 285 -8.15 -6.99 -32.32
CA GLU A 285 -9.31 -6.19 -31.95
C GLU A 285 -10.24 -6.99 -31.05
N ILE A 286 -10.62 -6.40 -29.91
CA ILE A 286 -11.57 -6.96 -28.95
C ILE A 286 -12.80 -6.07 -28.96
N THR A 287 -13.93 -6.63 -29.38
CA THR A 287 -15.23 -5.95 -29.43
C THR A 287 -16.19 -6.59 -28.44
N PRO A 288 -16.72 -5.86 -27.44
CA PRO A 288 -17.71 -6.40 -26.52
C PRO A 288 -19.08 -6.52 -27.19
N ALA A 289 -19.90 -7.47 -26.73
CA ALA A 289 -21.27 -7.64 -27.23
C ALA A 289 -22.26 -6.60 -26.66
N SER A 290 -21.87 -5.86 -25.61
CA SER A 290 -22.66 -4.84 -24.94
C SER A 290 -21.76 -3.69 -24.45
N ASP A 291 -22.36 -2.63 -23.90
CA ASP A 291 -21.63 -1.51 -23.28
C ASP A 291 -21.15 -1.80 -21.84
N ALA A 292 -21.26 -3.06 -21.38
CA ALA A 292 -20.76 -3.47 -20.08
C ALA A 292 -19.24 -3.26 -19.98
N VAL A 293 -18.78 -2.84 -18.81
CA VAL A 293 -17.36 -2.63 -18.53
C VAL A 293 -16.64 -3.98 -18.52
N TYR A 294 -15.37 -4.00 -18.93
CA TYR A 294 -14.48 -5.14 -18.72
C TYR A 294 -13.08 -4.63 -18.42
N ALA A 295 -12.31 -5.39 -17.65
CA ALA A 295 -10.95 -5.02 -17.28
C ALA A 295 -9.95 -5.67 -18.23
N VAL A 296 -9.13 -4.86 -18.88
CA VAL A 296 -8.05 -5.29 -19.78
C VAL A 296 -6.72 -5.12 -19.08
N GLY A 297 -6.05 -6.23 -18.82
CA GLY A 297 -4.73 -6.27 -18.19
C GLY A 297 -3.63 -5.74 -19.10
N THR A 298 -2.51 -5.34 -18.48
CA THR A 298 -1.30 -4.95 -19.19
C THR A 298 -0.75 -6.17 -19.95
N PRO A 299 -0.51 -6.09 -21.28
CA PRO A 299 0.02 -7.21 -22.04
C PRO A 299 1.35 -7.72 -21.49
N ILE A 300 1.42 -9.02 -21.23
CA ILE A 300 2.60 -9.71 -20.70
C ILE A 300 3.36 -10.29 -21.89
N ARG A 301 4.47 -9.67 -22.28
CA ARG A 301 5.32 -10.17 -23.37
C ARG A 301 5.88 -11.55 -23.04
N LEU A 302 5.64 -12.51 -23.92
CA LEU A 302 6.26 -13.81 -23.89
C LEU A 302 7.65 -13.74 -24.52
N GLY A 303 8.63 -14.30 -23.81
CA GLY A 303 10.04 -14.26 -24.19
C GLY A 303 10.89 -13.39 -23.26
N HIS A 304 12.20 -13.43 -23.47
CA HIS A 304 13.18 -12.74 -22.66
C HIS A 304 13.94 -11.74 -23.51
N SER A 305 13.95 -10.46 -23.11
CA SER A 305 14.73 -9.44 -23.81
C SER A 305 16.23 -9.75 -23.69
N PRO A 306 16.99 -9.81 -24.80
CA PRO A 306 18.45 -10.00 -24.76
C PRO A 306 19.18 -8.90 -23.98
N ALA A 307 18.58 -7.70 -23.87
CA ALA A 307 19.12 -6.57 -23.12
C ALA A 307 18.94 -6.73 -21.59
N ARG A 308 18.08 -7.67 -21.14
CA ARG A 308 17.83 -7.93 -19.72
C ARG A 308 18.61 -9.16 -19.29
N ARG A 309 19.05 -9.19 -18.03
CA ARG A 309 19.61 -10.42 -17.43
C ARG A 309 18.46 -11.35 -17.04
N LYS A 310 18.62 -12.65 -17.26
CA LYS A 310 17.69 -13.65 -16.70
C LYS A 310 17.84 -13.62 -15.18
N LEU A 311 16.75 -13.33 -14.47
CA LEU A 311 16.70 -13.41 -13.02
C LEU A 311 16.08 -14.75 -12.64
N VAL A 312 16.86 -15.61 -11.97
CA VAL A 312 16.33 -16.79 -11.28
C VAL A 312 16.40 -16.47 -9.79
N LEU A 313 15.24 -16.28 -9.18
CA LEU A 313 15.15 -15.99 -7.75
C LEU A 313 14.99 -17.30 -6.98
N ASN A 314 15.99 -17.64 -6.19
CA ASN A 314 15.89 -18.72 -5.21
C ASN A 314 15.76 -18.06 -3.83
N ILE A 315 14.70 -18.39 -3.11
CA ILE A 315 14.45 -17.85 -1.76
C ILE A 315 14.48 -19.01 -0.78
N LEU A 316 15.29 -18.89 0.27
CA LEU A 316 15.25 -19.74 1.45
C LEU A 316 14.68 -18.92 2.60
N ILE A 317 13.58 -19.39 3.18
CA ILE A 317 12.99 -18.80 4.39
C ILE A 317 12.98 -19.90 5.44
N ASP A 318 13.61 -19.65 6.58
CA ASP A 318 13.62 -20.54 7.72
C ASP A 318 13.20 -19.80 9.01
N GLY A 319 12.79 -20.57 10.01
CA GLY A 319 12.41 -20.06 11.33
C GLY A 319 13.50 -20.25 12.39
N LEU A 320 14.76 -20.50 12.00
CA LEU A 320 15.85 -20.72 12.94
C LEU A 320 16.29 -19.38 13.54
N ALA A 321 16.80 -19.43 14.76
CA ALA A 321 17.44 -18.27 15.38
C ALA A 321 18.75 -17.96 14.63
N TRP A 322 18.69 -17.09 13.61
CA TRP A 322 19.79 -16.89 12.66
C TRP A 322 21.11 -16.48 13.34
N ASN A 323 21.08 -15.74 14.46
CA ASN A 323 22.28 -15.44 15.27
C ASN A 323 23.05 -16.68 15.76
N ILE A 324 22.35 -17.78 16.06
CA ILE A 324 22.94 -19.07 16.43
C ILE A 324 23.11 -19.95 15.20
N ALA A 325 22.10 -20.03 14.33
CA ALA A 325 22.12 -20.89 13.16
C ALA A 325 23.31 -20.55 12.24
N ARG A 326 23.62 -19.26 12.03
CA ARG A 326 24.70 -18.81 11.15
C ARG A 326 26.08 -19.38 11.52
N THR A 327 26.35 -19.65 12.80
CA THR A 327 27.65 -20.20 13.23
C THR A 327 27.78 -21.68 12.93
N HIS A 328 26.67 -22.37 12.66
CA HIS A 328 26.62 -23.80 12.35
C HIS A 328 26.12 -24.07 10.92
N PHE A 329 25.61 -23.07 10.23
CA PHE A 329 24.92 -23.22 8.95
C PHE A 329 25.77 -23.93 7.87
N PRO A 330 27.06 -23.61 7.69
CA PRO A 330 27.91 -24.33 6.75
C PRO A 330 28.13 -25.81 7.10
N ASP A 331 28.12 -26.17 8.38
CA ASP A 331 28.38 -27.54 8.84
C ASP A 331 27.09 -28.38 8.90
N ALA A 332 26.00 -27.78 9.37
CA ALA A 332 24.70 -28.43 9.52
C ALA A 332 23.92 -28.53 8.20
N MET A 333 24.08 -27.56 7.29
CA MET A 333 23.37 -27.50 6.00
C MET A 333 24.32 -27.18 4.83
N PRO A 334 25.38 -27.99 4.61
CA PRO A 334 26.52 -27.63 3.74
C PRO A 334 26.14 -27.35 2.29
N ASN A 335 25.18 -28.11 1.74
CA ASN A 335 24.74 -27.92 0.36
C ASN A 335 23.97 -26.61 0.16
N ILE A 336 23.10 -26.27 1.12
CA ILE A 336 22.28 -25.07 1.09
C ILE A 336 23.16 -23.84 1.34
N ALA A 337 24.03 -23.91 2.35
CA ALA A 337 25.03 -22.88 2.63
C ALA A 337 25.90 -22.58 1.39
N ARG A 338 26.40 -23.63 0.71
CA ARG A 338 27.17 -23.48 -0.53
C ARG A 338 26.35 -22.88 -1.67
N PHE A 339 25.08 -23.28 -1.83
CA PHE A 339 24.20 -22.77 -2.87
C PHE A 339 23.93 -21.27 -2.70
N PHE A 340 23.66 -20.83 -1.47
CA PHE A 340 23.37 -19.43 -1.14
C PHE A 340 24.62 -18.58 -0.81
N ALA A 341 25.82 -19.15 -0.85
CA ALA A 341 27.07 -18.47 -0.47
C ALA A 341 27.37 -17.19 -1.27
N ARG A 342 26.78 -17.04 -2.47
CA ARG A 342 26.91 -15.85 -3.33
C ARG A 342 25.61 -15.03 -3.41
N GLY A 343 24.60 -15.40 -2.65
CA GLY A 343 23.33 -14.68 -2.56
C GLY A 343 23.41 -13.49 -1.61
N THR A 344 22.35 -12.68 -1.58
CA THR A 344 22.15 -11.69 -0.53
C THR A 344 21.64 -12.40 0.72
N ILE A 345 22.45 -12.41 1.78
CA ILE A 345 22.08 -12.97 3.08
C ILE A 345 21.67 -11.81 3.99
N PHE A 346 20.47 -11.87 4.54
CA PHE A 346 19.96 -10.86 5.46
C PHE A 346 20.43 -11.15 6.89
N ASP A 347 21.68 -10.79 7.19
CA ASP A 347 22.26 -11.03 8.51
C ASP A 347 21.72 -10.08 9.59
N GLN A 348 21.30 -8.88 9.21
CA GLN A 348 20.70 -7.86 10.11
C GLN A 348 19.20 -8.11 10.33
N HIS A 349 18.89 -9.29 10.86
CA HIS A 349 17.55 -9.60 11.36
C HIS A 349 17.46 -9.11 12.81
N PHE A 350 16.53 -8.20 13.06
CA PHE A 350 16.20 -7.80 14.42
C PHE A 350 15.06 -8.70 14.88
N SER A 351 15.31 -9.46 15.93
CA SER A 351 14.29 -10.20 16.65
C SER A 351 14.22 -9.61 18.05
N THR A 352 13.02 -9.31 18.54
CA THR A 352 12.82 -9.02 19.96
C THR A 352 12.95 -10.33 20.71
N SER A 353 13.82 -10.40 21.73
CA SER A 353 14.07 -11.68 22.40
C SER A 353 12.82 -12.20 23.13
N GLU A 354 12.81 -13.53 23.30
CA GLU A 354 11.89 -14.36 24.10
C GLU A 354 10.48 -14.63 23.56
N CYS A 355 10.02 -13.96 22.50
CA CYS A 355 8.65 -14.14 22.01
C CYS A 355 8.47 -13.82 20.53
N THR A 356 7.49 -14.46 19.88
CA THR A 356 7.12 -14.33 18.47
C THR A 356 6.48 -12.98 18.12
N TYR A 357 6.88 -11.88 18.77
CA TYR A 357 6.39 -10.55 18.47
C TYR A 357 7.14 -9.91 17.30
N PRO A 358 6.46 -9.07 16.51
CA PRO A 358 7.08 -8.38 15.39
C PRO A 358 8.09 -7.34 15.89
N SER A 359 9.31 -7.39 15.36
CA SER A 359 10.39 -6.46 15.71
C SER A 359 10.25 -5.08 15.09
N LEU A 360 9.60 -4.99 13.92
CA LEU A 360 9.42 -3.74 13.19
C LEU A 360 8.59 -2.71 13.99
N PRO A 361 7.42 -3.03 14.59
CA PRO A 361 6.70 -2.09 15.44
C PRO A 361 7.55 -1.56 16.60
N VAL A 362 8.36 -2.40 17.25
CA VAL A 362 9.23 -1.97 18.37
C VAL A 362 10.28 -0.96 17.88
N ILE A 363 10.88 -1.19 16.72
CA ILE A 363 11.86 -0.27 16.11
C ILE A 363 11.20 1.04 15.70
N GLU A 364 10.03 0.99 15.05
CA GLU A 364 9.35 2.16 14.51
C GLU A 364 8.70 3.01 15.61
N THR A 365 8.16 2.39 16.67
CA THR A 365 7.45 3.12 17.74
C THR A 365 8.28 3.34 19.00
N GLY A 366 9.41 2.63 19.17
CA GLY A 366 10.23 2.66 20.38
C GLY A 366 9.54 2.07 21.62
N ARG A 367 8.52 1.22 21.46
CA ARG A 367 7.75 0.62 22.57
C ARG A 367 8.00 -0.88 22.66
N TYR A 368 8.25 -1.39 23.87
CA TYR A 368 8.46 -2.81 24.12
C TYR A 368 7.15 -3.50 24.54
N PRO A 369 6.80 -4.67 23.98
CA PRO A 369 5.58 -5.41 24.34
C PRO A 369 5.56 -5.92 25.79
N ILE A 370 6.74 -6.05 26.40
CA ILE A 370 6.95 -6.73 27.69
C ILE A 370 6.91 -5.76 28.89
N HIS A 371 6.74 -4.46 28.64
CA HIS A 371 6.76 -3.42 29.66
C HIS A 371 5.51 -2.52 29.58
N THR A 372 4.33 -3.14 29.48
CA THR A 372 3.05 -2.45 29.75
C THR A 372 2.81 -2.27 31.23
#